data_AF-A0A562Q651-F1
#
_entry.id   AF-A0A562Q651-F1
#
_cell.length_a   1.000
_cell.length_b   1.000
_cell.length_c   1.000
_cell.angle_alpha   90.00
_cell.angle_beta   90.00
_cell.angle_gamma   90.00
#
_symmetry.space_group_name_H-M   'P 1'
#
loop_
_entity.id
_entity.type
_entity.pdbx_description
1 polymer ?
#
loop_
_entity_poly.entity_id
_entity_poly.type
_entity_poly.pdbx_seq_one_letter_code
_entity_poly.pdbx_strand_id
1 'polypeptide(L)'
;MSEHRLPRRDSGIHRALGVLLELGDGATPEEWREAFDGGLTAHQFHQGVIEVLVRHRMARRDGGYGVTDIGRAMLGLPPLAVPVSCGELAQPRVAPSFRPLRRGNRGPSIIRAGAFDYRDTPSLMGGQRVPYRSDAAAPR
;
A
#
# COMPACT_ATOMS: atom_id res chain seq x y z
N MET A 1 7.47 -28.17 11.83
CA MET A 1 6.51 -27.33 11.10
C MET A 1 5.18 -27.42 11.84
N SER A 2 4.77 -26.36 12.54
CA SER A 2 3.51 -26.35 13.29
C SER A 2 2.37 -26.21 12.30
N GLU A 3 1.62 -27.28 12.05
CA GLU A 3 0.37 -27.21 11.31
C GLU A 3 -0.52 -26.14 11.95
N HIS A 4 -0.78 -25.04 11.24
CA HIS A 4 -1.76 -24.04 11.65
C HIS A 4 -3.16 -24.62 11.46
N ARG A 5 -3.53 -25.55 12.35
CA ARG A 5 -4.82 -26.22 12.32
C ARG A 5 -5.86 -25.24 12.84
N LEU A 6 -6.64 -24.67 11.91
CA LEU A 6 -7.78 -23.84 12.25
C LEU A 6 -8.76 -24.64 13.15
N PRO A 7 -9.50 -23.97 14.06
CA PRO A 7 -10.54 -24.63 14.84
C PRO A 7 -11.53 -25.36 13.92
N ARG A 8 -11.98 -26.53 14.35
CA ARG A 8 -12.99 -27.29 13.59
C ARG A 8 -14.31 -26.53 13.58
N ARG A 9 -15.05 -26.63 12.47
CA ARG A 9 -16.45 -26.17 12.39
C ARG A 9 -17.26 -26.85 13.50
N ASP A 10 -18.17 -26.10 14.12
CA ASP A 10 -19.03 -26.53 15.24
C ASP A 10 -18.30 -26.86 16.57
N SER A 11 -16.99 -26.66 16.65
CA SER A 11 -16.26 -26.72 17.92
C SER A 11 -16.73 -25.62 18.89
N GLY A 12 -16.44 -25.79 20.18
CA GLY A 12 -16.72 -24.75 21.18
C GLY A 12 -16.11 -23.38 20.80
N ILE A 13 -14.92 -23.39 20.19
CA ILE A 13 -14.24 -22.18 19.72
C ILE A 13 -15.01 -21.52 18.56
N HIS A 14 -15.52 -22.31 17.63
CA HIS A 14 -16.35 -21.81 16.54
C HIS A 14 -17.66 -21.20 17.06
N ARG A 15 -18.30 -21.83 18.05
CA ARG A 15 -19.49 -21.29 18.72
C ARG A 15 -19.18 -19.98 19.46
N ALA A 16 -18.08 -19.93 20.20
CA ALA A 16 -17.66 -18.70 20.89
C ALA A 16 -17.40 -17.55 19.92
N LEU A 17 -16.84 -17.83 18.73
CA LEU A 17 -16.66 -16.82 17.69
C LEU A 17 -18.01 -16.28 17.16
N GLY A 18 -19.02 -17.14 17.03
CA GLY A 18 -20.38 -16.73 16.70
C GLY A 18 -20.99 -15.82 17.77
N VAL A 19 -20.83 -16.17 19.04
CA VAL A 19 -21.28 -15.34 20.17
C VAL A 19 -20.59 -13.97 20.18
N LEU A 20 -19.27 -13.92 19.91
CA LEU A 20 -18.55 -12.65 19.82
C LEU A 20 -19.11 -11.77 18.71
N LEU A 21 -19.51 -12.36 17.58
CA LEU A 21 -20.11 -11.61 16.48
C LEU A 21 -21.45 -10.99 16.89
N GLU A 22 -22.26 -11.69 17.67
CA GLU A 22 -23.55 -11.21 18.16
C GLU A 22 -23.39 -10.08 19.18
N LEU A 23 -22.36 -10.15 20.03
CA LEU A 23 -22.02 -9.07 20.98
C LEU A 23 -21.47 -7.82 20.28
N GLY A 24 -20.91 -7.97 19.09
CA GLY A 24 -20.33 -6.88 18.32
C GLY A 24 -18.91 -6.51 18.75
N ASP A 25 -18.42 -5.38 18.24
CA ASP A 25 -17.07 -4.89 18.56
C ASP A 25 -17.05 -4.23 19.94
N GLY A 26 -16.09 -4.64 20.77
CA GLY A 26 -15.85 -4.05 22.09
C GLY A 26 -16.26 -4.92 23.28
N ALA A 27 -16.65 -6.17 23.04
CA ALA A 27 -17.07 -7.08 24.11
C ALA A 27 -15.93 -7.33 25.12
N THR A 28 -16.25 -7.29 26.41
CA THR A 28 -15.29 -7.69 27.47
C THR A 28 -15.16 -9.23 27.54
N PRO A 29 -14.03 -9.77 28.05
CA PRO A 29 -13.90 -11.20 28.28
C PRO A 29 -15.01 -11.78 29.14
N GLU A 30 -15.45 -11.04 30.15
CA GLU A 30 -16.50 -11.42 31.08
C GLU A 30 -17.85 -11.53 30.38
N GLU A 31 -18.27 -10.48 29.67
CA GLU A 31 -19.52 -10.47 28.88
C GLU A 31 -19.52 -11.59 27.83
N TRP A 32 -18.39 -11.76 27.14
CA TRP A 32 -18.26 -12.79 26.12
C TRP A 32 -18.36 -14.19 26.72
N ARG A 33 -17.74 -14.44 27.88
CA ARG A 33 -17.84 -15.71 28.58
C ARG A 33 -19.25 -15.95 29.12
N GLU A 34 -19.91 -14.93 29.66
CA GLU A 34 -21.27 -15.05 30.19
C GLU A 34 -22.29 -15.36 29.09
N ALA A 35 -22.14 -14.73 27.93
CA ALA A 35 -22.94 -15.07 26.75
C ALA A 35 -22.61 -16.46 26.18
N PHE A 36 -21.38 -16.93 26.40
CA PHE A 36 -20.95 -18.26 26.01
C PHE A 36 -21.34 -19.31 27.07
N ASP A 37 -22.50 -19.95 26.88
CA ASP A 37 -23.07 -21.00 27.76
C ASP A 37 -22.29 -22.34 27.72
N GLY A 38 -21.00 -22.30 28.01
CA GLY A 38 -20.07 -23.43 27.89
C GLY A 38 -19.57 -23.98 29.23
N GLY A 39 -20.02 -23.43 30.37
CA GLY A 39 -19.60 -23.87 31.70
C GLY A 39 -18.09 -23.72 32.00
N LEU A 40 -17.36 -22.96 31.19
CA LEU A 40 -15.92 -22.76 31.35
C LEU A 40 -15.63 -21.73 32.46
N THR A 41 -14.58 -21.99 33.23
CA THR A 41 -14.03 -20.99 34.15
C THR A 41 -13.40 -19.84 33.37
N ALA A 42 -13.27 -18.66 34.00
CA ALA A 42 -12.67 -17.49 33.35
C ALA A 42 -11.27 -17.78 32.77
N HIS A 43 -10.44 -18.50 33.51
CA HIS A 43 -9.10 -18.88 33.07
C HIS A 43 -9.13 -19.83 31.86
N GLN A 44 -9.98 -20.85 31.89
CA GLN A 44 -10.13 -21.80 30.79
C GLN A 44 -10.67 -21.15 29.52
N PHE A 45 -11.63 -20.22 29.67
CA PHE A 45 -12.13 -19.45 28.54
C PHE A 45 -11.04 -18.58 27.91
N HIS A 46 -10.24 -17.91 28.75
CA HIS A 46 -9.16 -17.07 28.25
C HIS A 46 -8.10 -17.86 27.48
N GLN A 47 -7.53 -18.91 28.09
CA GLN A 47 -6.47 -19.71 27.46
C GLN A 47 -6.99 -20.62 26.33
N GLY A 48 -8.18 -21.20 26.50
CA GLY A 48 -8.71 -22.20 25.57
C GLY A 48 -9.45 -21.61 24.37
N VAL A 49 -10.04 -20.42 24.52
CA VAL A 49 -10.89 -19.81 23.49
C VAL A 49 -10.28 -18.50 23.01
N ILE A 50 -10.08 -17.53 23.90
CA ILE A 50 -9.64 -16.19 23.52
C ILE A 50 -8.24 -16.23 22.90
N GLU A 51 -7.26 -16.85 23.58
CA GLU A 51 -5.90 -16.94 23.07
C GLU A 51 -5.84 -17.65 21.71
N VAL A 52 -6.62 -18.71 21.52
CA VAL A 52 -6.67 -19.45 20.26
C VAL A 52 -7.24 -18.58 19.15
N LEU A 53 -8.37 -17.91 19.38
CA LEU A 53 -9.00 -17.03 18.38
C LEU A 53 -8.11 -15.85 18.01
N VAL A 54 -7.45 -15.22 18.99
CA VAL A 54 -6.51 -14.11 18.75
C VAL A 54 -5.26 -14.59 18.02
N ARG A 55 -4.68 -15.73 18.43
CA ARG A 55 -3.51 -16.32 17.77
C ARG A 55 -3.77 -16.64 16.31
N HIS A 56 -4.97 -17.09 15.97
CA HIS A 56 -5.39 -17.34 14.59
C HIS A 56 -5.97 -16.11 13.88
N ARG A 57 -5.88 -14.92 14.50
CA ARG A 57 -6.36 -13.64 13.97
C ARG A 57 -7.85 -13.63 13.61
N MET A 58 -8.65 -14.48 14.26
CA MET A 58 -10.11 -14.54 14.09
C MET A 58 -10.82 -13.51 14.96
N ALA A 59 -10.20 -13.16 16.09
CA ALA A 59 -10.61 -12.05 16.96
C ALA A 59 -9.47 -11.03 17.06
N ARG A 60 -9.83 -9.75 17.17
CA ARG A 60 -8.92 -8.63 17.46
C ARG A 60 -9.15 -8.11 18.87
N ARG A 61 -8.13 -7.49 19.46
CA ARG A 61 -8.20 -6.79 20.73
C ARG A 61 -7.94 -5.31 20.50
N ASP A 62 -8.95 -4.47 20.69
CA ASP A 62 -8.89 -3.02 20.50
C ASP A 62 -9.94 -2.34 21.38
N GLY A 63 -9.58 -1.94 22.60
CA GLY A 63 -10.54 -1.46 23.62
C GLY A 63 -11.50 -2.53 24.18
N GLY A 64 -11.69 -3.62 23.45
CA GLY A 64 -12.40 -4.85 23.80
C GLY A 64 -12.11 -5.92 22.75
N TYR A 65 -12.93 -6.96 22.68
CA TYR A 65 -12.79 -8.01 21.66
C TYR A 65 -13.79 -7.78 20.52
N GLY A 66 -13.35 -8.09 19.30
CA GLY A 66 -14.18 -7.98 18.09
C GLY A 66 -13.78 -9.01 17.05
N VAL A 67 -14.70 -9.33 16.13
CA VAL A 67 -14.47 -10.35 15.10
C VAL A 67 -13.78 -9.73 13.88
N THR A 68 -12.72 -10.37 13.38
CA THR A 68 -12.01 -9.92 12.17
C THR A 68 -12.66 -10.48 10.90
N ASP A 69 -12.22 -10.03 9.72
CA ASP A 69 -12.65 -10.61 8.45
C ASP A 69 -12.32 -12.10 8.33
N ILE A 70 -11.23 -12.57 8.93
CA ILE A 70 -10.88 -14.00 8.97
C ILE A 70 -11.90 -14.76 9.82
N GLY A 71 -12.28 -14.21 10.97
CA GLY A 71 -13.33 -14.78 11.82
C GLY A 71 -14.68 -14.83 11.11
N ARG A 72 -15.04 -13.77 10.38
CA ARG A 72 -16.27 -13.71 9.56
C ARG A 72 -16.25 -14.76 8.44
N ALA A 73 -15.14 -14.88 7.72
CA ALA A 73 -14.97 -15.89 6.67
C ALA A 73 -15.12 -17.31 7.23
N MET A 74 -14.63 -17.58 8.44
CA MET A 74 -14.81 -18.87 9.11
C MET A 74 -16.29 -19.16 9.41
N LEU A 75 -17.06 -18.15 9.81
CA LEU A 75 -18.50 -18.25 10.02
C LEU A 75 -19.30 -18.30 8.71
N GLY A 76 -18.63 -18.22 7.54
CA GLY A 76 -19.28 -18.20 6.22
C GLY A 76 -19.92 -16.86 5.88
N LEU A 77 -19.53 -15.79 6.56
CA LEU A 77 -20.05 -14.44 6.35
C LEU A 77 -19.12 -13.64 5.42
N PRO A 78 -19.68 -12.69 4.65
CA PRO A 78 -18.86 -11.78 3.86
C PRO A 78 -17.97 -10.91 4.76
N PRO A 79 -16.78 -10.51 4.27
CA PRO A 79 -15.92 -9.58 5.00
C PRO A 79 -16.68 -8.29 5.29
N LEU A 80 -16.32 -7.61 6.39
CA LEU A 80 -16.88 -6.29 6.66
C LEU A 80 -16.51 -5.40 5.49
N ALA A 81 -17.50 -4.66 4.96
CA ALA A 81 -17.26 -3.65 3.96
C ALA A 81 -16.39 -2.57 4.61
N VAL A 82 -15.07 -2.70 4.45
CA VAL A 82 -14.15 -1.63 4.81
C VAL A 82 -14.57 -0.45 3.93
N PRO A 83 -14.96 0.70 4.49
CA PRO A 83 -15.08 1.89 3.68
C PRO A 83 -13.69 2.09 3.09
N VAL A 84 -13.56 1.84 1.79
CA VAL A 84 -12.33 2.09 1.07
C VAL A 84 -12.18 3.60 1.13
N SER A 85 -11.45 4.08 2.13
CA SER A 85 -10.88 5.41 2.10
C SER A 85 -9.89 5.35 0.96
N CYS A 86 -10.36 5.71 -0.24
CA CYS A 86 -9.49 6.12 -1.32
C CYS A 86 -8.71 7.30 -0.74
N GLY A 87 -7.54 7.02 -0.17
CA GLY A 87 -6.64 8.05 0.34
C GLY A 87 -6.47 9.11 -0.74
N GLU A 88 -6.30 10.36 -0.32
CA GLU A 88 -6.10 11.45 -1.26
C GLU A 88 -4.96 11.09 -2.22
N LEU A 89 -5.26 11.15 -3.53
CA LEU A 89 -4.25 10.93 -4.57
C LEU A 89 -3.08 11.87 -4.30
N ALA A 90 -1.87 11.32 -4.27
CA ALA A 90 -0.66 12.10 -4.07
C ALA A 90 -0.61 13.23 -5.11
N GLN A 91 -0.60 14.48 -4.65
CA GLN A 91 -0.55 15.62 -5.55
C GLN A 91 0.81 15.67 -6.29
N PRO A 92 0.84 16.18 -7.54
CA PRO A 92 2.09 16.36 -8.26
C PRO A 92 3.05 17.22 -7.43
N ARG A 93 4.30 16.77 -7.29
CA ARG A 93 5.34 17.58 -6.64
C ARG A 93 5.59 18.83 -7.50
N VAL A 94 5.11 19.99 -7.05
CA VAL A 94 5.43 21.27 -7.69
C VAL A 94 6.89 21.58 -7.37
N ALA A 95 7.80 21.21 -8.27
CA ALA A 95 9.18 21.69 -8.20
C ALA A 95 9.16 23.22 -8.42
N PRO A 96 9.98 24.00 -7.69
CA PRO A 96 10.13 25.42 -7.98
C PRO A 96 10.59 25.59 -9.44
N SER A 97 9.96 26.54 -10.14
CA SER A 97 10.27 26.88 -11.53
C SER A 97 11.79 27.02 -11.73
N PHE A 98 12.32 26.33 -12.74
CA PHE A 98 13.75 26.29 -13.07
C PHE A 98 14.37 27.69 -13.03
N ARG A 99 15.15 27.99 -11.98
CA ARG A 99 15.85 29.28 -11.87
C ARG A 99 17.13 29.17 -12.70
N PRO A 100 17.29 29.96 -13.77
CA PRO A 100 18.53 29.93 -14.53
C PRO A 100 19.72 30.31 -13.64
N LEU A 101 20.83 29.58 -13.81
CA LEU A 101 22.08 29.88 -13.10
C LEU A 101 22.51 31.32 -13.38
N ARG A 102 22.88 32.04 -12.31
CA ARG A 102 23.45 33.39 -12.40
C ARG A 102 24.67 33.38 -13.32
N ARG A 103 24.89 34.44 -14.11
CA ARG A 103 26.02 34.51 -15.07
C ARG A 103 27.38 34.18 -14.45
N GLY A 104 27.60 34.56 -13.18
CA GLY A 104 28.84 34.25 -12.44
C GLY A 104 29.01 32.79 -11.98
N ASN A 105 27.93 31.99 -11.96
CA ASN A 105 27.97 30.55 -11.67
C ASN A 105 28.01 29.69 -12.94
N ARG A 106 28.07 30.32 -14.12
CA ARG A 106 28.39 29.60 -15.35
C ARG A 106 29.90 29.39 -15.32
N GLY A 107 30.34 28.14 -15.16
CA GLY A 107 31.74 27.81 -15.40
C GLY A 107 32.15 28.28 -16.79
N PRO A 108 33.44 28.59 -17.03
CA PRO A 108 33.93 28.87 -18.37
C PRO A 108 33.46 27.75 -19.29
N SER A 109 32.88 28.09 -20.44
CA SER A 109 32.47 27.10 -21.42
C SER A 109 33.71 26.32 -21.86
N ILE A 110 33.94 25.15 -21.26
CA ILE A 110 35.00 24.23 -21.66
C ILE A 110 34.53 23.62 -22.97
N ILE A 111 34.75 24.37 -24.05
CA ILE A 111 34.55 23.88 -25.40
C ILE A 111 35.71 22.93 -25.64
N ARG A 112 35.43 21.62 -25.70
CA ARG A 112 36.44 20.62 -26.04
C ARG A 112 37.08 20.95 -27.39
N ALA A 113 38.37 20.66 -27.54
CA ALA A 113 39.00 20.70 -28.86
C ALA A 113 38.18 19.82 -29.83
N GLY A 114 37.89 20.35 -31.00
CA GLY A 114 37.05 19.70 -32.00
C GLY A 114 35.53 19.80 -31.81
N ALA A 115 35.06 20.55 -30.81
CA ALA A 115 33.61 20.68 -30.56
C ALA A 115 32.82 21.28 -31.73
N PHE A 116 33.48 22.00 -32.64
CA PHE A 116 32.83 22.66 -33.79
C PHE A 116 33.27 22.10 -35.14
N ASP A 117 34.04 21.00 -35.17
CA ASP A 117 34.55 20.42 -36.42
C ASP A 117 33.40 19.96 -37.34
N TYR A 118 32.23 19.65 -36.76
CA TYR A 118 31.02 19.32 -37.52
C TYR A 118 30.53 20.47 -38.40
N ARG A 119 30.96 21.72 -38.17
CA ARG A 119 30.60 22.87 -39.00
C ARG A 119 31.24 22.82 -40.38
N ASP A 120 32.39 22.16 -40.49
CA ASP A 120 33.11 22.02 -41.76
C ASP A 120 32.65 20.77 -42.54
N THR A 121 31.81 19.93 -41.92
CA THR A 121 31.23 18.75 -42.55
C THR A 121 29.88 19.11 -43.19
N PRO A 122 29.76 19.15 -44.53
CA PRO A 122 28.47 19.39 -45.17
C PRO A 122 27.49 18.26 -44.84
N SER A 123 26.27 18.64 -44.46
CA SER A 123 25.21 17.67 -44.16
C SER A 123 24.61 17.12 -45.44
N LEU A 124 24.16 15.85 -45.44
CA LEU A 124 23.44 15.25 -46.56
C LEU A 124 21.93 15.29 -46.29
N MET A 125 21.18 16.00 -47.14
CA MET A 125 19.72 15.97 -47.17
C MET A 125 19.26 15.52 -48.55
N GLY A 126 18.50 14.42 -48.63
CA GLY A 126 17.98 13.92 -49.91
C GLY A 126 19.04 13.60 -50.97
N GLY A 127 20.25 13.20 -50.57
CA GLY A 127 21.36 12.92 -51.48
C GLY A 127 22.17 14.15 -51.92
N GLN A 128 21.79 15.37 -51.49
CA GLN A 128 22.52 16.60 -51.78
C GLN A 128 23.33 17.06 -50.57
N ARG A 129 24.56 17.53 -50.82
CA ARG A 129 25.44 18.12 -49.79
C ARG A 129 25.04 19.57 -49.54
N VAL A 130 24.60 19.88 -48.33
CA VAL A 130 24.21 21.22 -47.88
C VAL A 130 25.32 21.78 -46.97
N PRO A 131 25.99 22.89 -47.35
CA PRO A 131 27.01 23.50 -46.52
C PRO A 131 26.40 24.15 -45.27
N TYR A 132 27.12 24.06 -44.15
CA TYR A 132 26.70 24.69 -42.89
C TYR A 132 26.90 26.22 -42.99
N ARG A 133 25.80 26.97 -42.91
CA ARG A 133 25.70 28.43 -43.19
C ARG A 133 26.08 28.80 -44.63
N SER A 134 25.21 28.46 -45.57
CA SER A 134 25.16 29.25 -46.81
C SER A 134 24.44 30.56 -46.48
N ASP A 135 25.13 31.68 -46.60
CA ASP A 135 24.51 33.01 -46.74
C ASP A 135 23.83 33.10 -48.13
N ALA A 136 22.87 32.22 -48.38
CA ALA A 136 21.97 32.35 -49.50
C ALA A 136 20.92 33.38 -49.10
N ALA A 137 21.28 34.66 -49.31
CA ALA A 137 20.30 35.71 -49.48
C ALA A 137 19.23 35.21 -50.46
N ALA A 138 17.99 35.09 -49.97
CA ALA A 138 16.86 34.73 -50.80
C ALA A 138 16.75 35.75 -51.95
N PRO A 139 16.72 35.33 -53.23
CA PRO A 139 16.40 36.25 -54.30
C PRO A 139 14.96 36.74 -54.12
N ARG A 140 14.77 38.05 -54.27
CA ARG A 140 13.45 38.69 -54.41
C ARG A 140 12.78 38.24 -55.70
#